data_AF-A0A1Q3TXI3-F1
#
_entry.id   AF-A0A1Q3TXI3-F1
#
_cell.length_a   1.000
_cell.length_b   1.000
_cell.length_c   1.000
_cell.angle_alpha   90.00
_cell.angle_beta   90.00
_cell.angle_gamma   90.00
#
_symmetry.space_group_name_H-M   'P 1'
#
loop_
_entity.id
_entity.type
_entity.pdbx_description
1 polymer ?
#
loop_
_entity_poly.entity_id
_entity_poly.type
_entity_poly.pdbx_seq_one_letter_code
_entity_poly.pdbx_strand_id
1 'polypeptide(L)'
;MQFCKNHFILRFALAVILLMHSVPSFFDNSITEFGNQFLNQKGFSPAGVPLAWAIKLSHVAYAVCLLMNIYVKPASLIFILVLVGGIIMVHFKEGWYVVGGGRNGIEFNFLLIFCLLEVMFGYTHKIKAIS
;
A
#
# COMPACT_ATOMS: atom_id res chain seq x y z
N MET A 1 -8.41 17.35 21.55
CA MET A 1 -9.48 16.82 20.68
C MET A 1 -9.23 16.98 19.16
N GLN A 2 -8.03 17.41 18.72
CA GLN A 2 -7.66 17.57 17.30
C GLN A 2 -7.24 16.23 16.65
N PHE A 3 -6.69 15.29 17.44
CA PHE A 3 -6.21 13.97 17.00
C PHE A 3 -7.27 13.13 16.27
N CYS A 4 -8.51 13.12 16.76
CA CYS A 4 -9.57 12.30 16.17
C CYS A 4 -10.23 12.94 14.93
N LYS A 5 -10.09 14.26 14.73
CA LYS A 5 -10.78 15.00 13.67
C LYS A 5 -10.23 14.76 12.25
N ASN A 6 -9.18 13.95 12.08
CA ASN A 6 -8.45 13.83 10.81
C ASN A 6 -8.13 12.38 10.40
N HIS A 7 -8.85 11.39 10.94
CA HIS A 7 -8.50 9.97 10.82
C HIS A 7 -7.04 9.70 11.21
N PHE A 8 -6.45 10.49 12.14
CA PHE A 8 -5.03 10.39 12.47
C PHE A 8 -4.65 8.97 12.88
N ILE A 9 -5.48 8.33 13.72
CA ILE A 9 -5.25 6.96 14.20
C ILE A 9 -5.15 5.99 13.01
N LEU A 10 -6.09 6.08 12.06
CA LEU A 10 -6.09 5.22 10.87
C LEU A 10 -4.87 5.50 9.97
N ARG A 11 -4.56 6.77 9.72
CA ARG A 11 -3.39 7.16 8.91
C ARG A 11 -2.07 6.73 9.56
N PHE A 12 -1.98 6.82 10.88
CA PHE A 12 -0.82 6.36 11.64
C PHE A 12 -0.66 4.83 11.54
N ALA A 13 -1.74 4.07 11.76
CA ALA A 13 -1.72 2.62 11.61
C ALA A 13 -1.33 2.18 10.20
N LEU A 14 -1.90 2.82 9.17
CA LEU A 14 -1.52 2.60 7.77
C LEU A 14 -0.06 2.92 7.51
N ALA A 15 0.45 4.06 8.00
CA ALA A 15 1.86 4.43 7.85
C ALA A 15 2.80 3.40 8.47
N VAL A 16 2.48 2.90 9.67
CA VAL A 16 3.27 1.83 10.32
C VAL A 16 3.27 0.56 9.48
N ILE A 17 2.11 0.13 8.99
CA ILE A 17 2.00 -1.06 8.11
C ILE A 17 2.87 -0.89 6.86
N LEU A 18 2.77 0.27 6.19
CA LEU A 18 3.53 0.54 4.96
C LEU A 18 5.04 0.52 5.20
N LEU A 19 5.49 1.11 6.32
CA LEU A 19 6.90 1.12 6.71
C LEU A 19 7.38 -0.30 7.03
N MET A 20 6.65 -1.05 7.85
CA MET A 20 7.01 -2.43 8.22
C MET A 20 7.00 -3.38 7.03
N HIS A 21 6.16 -3.13 6.03
CA HIS A 21 6.14 -3.93 4.80
C HIS A 21 7.29 -3.59 3.84
N SER A 22 7.93 -2.42 3.99
CA SER A 22 8.86 -1.89 2.97
C SER A 22 10.28 -1.74 3.44
N VAL A 23 10.48 -1.16 4.63
CA VAL A 23 11.81 -0.85 5.16
C VAL A 23 12.67 -2.10 5.35
N PRO A 24 12.16 -3.23 5.89
CA PRO A 24 12.99 -4.44 6.01
C PRO A 24 13.54 -4.93 4.67
N SER A 25 12.74 -4.81 3.60
CA SER A 25 13.13 -5.24 2.24
C SER A 25 14.31 -4.45 1.66
N PHE A 26 14.68 -3.31 2.23
CA PHE A 26 15.86 -2.54 1.80
C PHE A 26 17.18 -3.18 2.24
N PHE A 27 17.14 -4.11 3.21
CA PHE A 27 18.33 -4.65 3.85
C PHE A 27 18.58 -6.13 3.54
N ASP A 28 17.66 -6.82 2.86
CA ASP A 28 17.72 -8.26 2.62
C ASP A 28 17.76 -8.67 1.14
N ASN A 29 17.96 -7.70 0.22
CA ASN A 29 17.97 -7.88 -1.24
C ASN A 29 16.66 -8.41 -1.87
N SER A 30 15.59 -8.56 -1.07
CA SER A 30 14.31 -9.11 -1.54
C SER A 30 13.66 -8.29 -2.67
N ILE A 31 13.94 -6.99 -2.75
CA ILE A 31 13.43 -6.12 -3.84
C ILE A 31 14.05 -6.50 -5.19
N THR A 32 15.37 -6.68 -5.21
CA THR A 32 16.10 -7.07 -6.42
C THR A 32 15.67 -8.46 -6.87
N GLU A 33 15.51 -9.39 -5.92
CA GLU A 33 15.02 -10.74 -6.20
C GLU A 33 13.59 -10.73 -6.73
N PHE A 34 12.69 -9.97 -6.11
CA PHE A 34 11.31 -9.81 -6.61
C PHE A 34 11.28 -9.26 -8.05
N GLY A 35 12.12 -8.26 -8.35
CA GLY A 35 12.23 -7.72 -9.70
C GLY A 35 12.73 -8.74 -10.72
N ASN A 36 13.85 -9.42 -10.41
CA ASN A 36 14.50 -10.34 -11.35
C ASN A 36 13.79 -11.68 -11.49
N GLN A 37 13.34 -12.26 -10.38
CA GLN A 37 12.81 -13.62 -10.35
C GLN A 37 11.29 -13.66 -10.53
N PHE A 38 10.57 -12.59 -10.18
CA PHE A 38 9.11 -12.57 -10.31
C PHE A 38 8.63 -11.62 -11.41
N LEU A 39 8.90 -10.31 -11.29
CA LEU A 39 8.33 -9.32 -12.22
C LEU A 39 8.83 -9.51 -13.66
N ASN A 40 10.12 -9.78 -13.85
CA ASN A 40 10.65 -10.05 -15.19
C ASN A 40 10.00 -11.28 -15.85
N GLN A 41 9.70 -12.33 -15.08
CA GLN A 41 8.99 -13.52 -15.59
C GLN A 41 7.52 -13.24 -15.92
N LYS A 42 6.94 -12.20 -15.32
CA LYS A 42 5.55 -11.74 -15.57
C LYS A 42 5.43 -10.72 -16.70
N GLY A 43 6.46 -10.54 -17.51
CA GLY A 43 6.44 -9.68 -18.70
C GLY A 43 6.95 -8.26 -18.47
N PHE A 44 7.49 -7.95 -17.28
CA PHE A 44 8.07 -6.64 -17.01
C PHE A 44 9.56 -6.55 -17.33
N SER A 45 10.17 -7.58 -17.93
CA SER A 45 11.58 -7.55 -18.33
C SER A 45 11.82 -6.47 -19.40
N PRO A 46 12.89 -5.66 -19.29
CA PRO A 46 13.96 -5.66 -18.29
C PRO A 46 13.71 -4.72 -17.08
N ALA A 47 12.52 -4.14 -16.98
CA ALA A 47 12.15 -3.13 -15.99
C ALA A 47 11.67 -3.70 -14.64
N GLY A 48 11.71 -5.01 -14.39
CA GLY A 48 11.20 -5.62 -13.16
C GLY A 48 11.88 -5.09 -11.89
N VAL A 49 13.21 -4.94 -11.89
CA VAL A 49 13.94 -4.40 -10.72
C VAL A 49 13.60 -2.91 -10.47
N PRO A 50 13.67 -2.02 -11.48
CA PRO A 50 13.19 -0.64 -11.32
C PRO A 50 11.75 -0.54 -10.81
N LEU A 51 10.85 -1.40 -11.31
CA LEU A 51 9.45 -1.41 -10.89
C LEU A 51 9.29 -1.89 -9.44
N ALA A 52 10.03 -2.92 -9.02
CA ALA A 52 10.04 -3.38 -7.62
C ALA A 52 10.49 -2.26 -6.66
N TRP A 53 11.55 -1.53 -7.02
CA TRP A 53 12.02 -0.37 -6.27
C TRP A 53 10.99 0.75 -6.25
N ALA A 54 10.38 1.08 -7.39
CA ALA A 54 9.34 2.10 -7.46
C ALA A 54 8.16 1.77 -6.53
N ILE A 55 7.72 0.51 -6.51
CA ILE A 55 6.67 0.03 -5.60
C ILE A 55 7.10 0.23 -4.15
N LYS A 56 8.26 -0.28 -3.72
CA LYS A 56 8.67 -0.20 -2.30
C LYS A 56 9.00 1.23 -1.84
N LEU A 57 9.59 2.06 -2.69
CA LEU A 57 9.78 3.49 -2.40
C LEU A 57 8.45 4.23 -2.29
N SER A 58 7.45 3.89 -3.11
CA SER A 58 6.11 4.49 -3.03
C SER A 58 5.42 4.23 -1.68
N HIS A 59 5.71 3.10 -1.02
CA HIS A 59 5.17 2.80 0.31
C HIS A 59 5.73 3.77 1.38
N VAL A 60 7.04 4.02 1.34
CA VAL A 60 7.69 4.95 2.27
C VAL A 60 7.22 6.38 2.01
N ALA A 61 7.19 6.80 0.75
CA ALA A 61 6.68 8.11 0.37
C ALA A 61 5.22 8.30 0.81
N TYR A 62 4.39 7.27 0.64
CA TYR A 62 2.99 7.34 1.03
C TYR A 62 2.80 7.35 2.56
N ALA A 63 3.64 6.63 3.32
CA ALA A 63 3.65 6.72 4.78
C ALA A 63 3.94 8.16 5.25
N VAL A 64 4.89 8.86 4.63
CA VAL A 64 5.17 10.28 4.91
C VAL A 64 3.95 11.16 4.59
N CYS A 65 3.33 10.97 3.42
CA CYS A 65 2.10 11.67 3.03
C CYS A 65 0.96 11.49 4.06
N LEU A 66 0.75 10.25 4.52
CA LEU A 66 -0.26 9.91 5.53
C LEU A 66 0.00 10.62 6.86
N LEU A 67 1.25 10.60 7.35
CA LEU A 67 1.61 11.25 8.61
C LEU A 67 1.46 12.77 8.54
N MET A 68 1.97 13.38 7.47
CA MET A 68 1.93 14.84 7.27
C MET A 68 0.58 15.37 6.77
N ASN A 69 -0.36 14.49 6.40
CA ASN A 69 -1.62 14.86 5.77
C ASN A 69 -1.49 15.60 4.43
N ILE A 70 -0.42 15.37 3.67
CA ILE A 70 -0.21 16.00 2.36
C ILE A 70 -0.44 14.99 1.25
N TYR A 71 -0.99 15.42 0.12
CA TYR A 71 -1.24 14.58 -1.07
C TYR A 71 -1.96 13.24 -0.80
N VAL A 72 -2.69 13.13 0.32
CA VAL A 72 -3.28 11.87 0.79
C VAL A 72 -4.19 11.26 -0.28
N LYS A 73 -5.08 12.04 -0.88
CA LYS A 73 -6.01 11.57 -1.92
C LYS A 73 -5.33 10.97 -3.15
N PRO A 74 -4.49 11.70 -3.90
CA PRO A 74 -3.84 11.13 -5.07
C PRO A 74 -2.91 9.97 -4.71
N ALA A 75 -2.23 10.02 -3.56
CA ALA A 75 -1.37 8.93 -3.10
C ALA A 75 -2.18 7.67 -2.73
N SER A 76 -3.35 7.81 -2.08
CA SER A 76 -4.28 6.70 -1.82
C SER A 76 -4.67 6.00 -3.11
N LEU A 77 -5.01 6.75 -4.16
CA LEU A 77 -5.45 6.18 -5.43
C LEU A 77 -4.35 5.35 -6.09
N ILE A 78 -3.12 5.89 -6.16
CA ILE A 78 -1.96 5.16 -6.69
C ILE A 78 -1.74 3.87 -5.88
N PHE A 79 -1.84 3.97 -4.56
CA PHE A 79 -1.58 2.84 -3.68
C PHE A 79 -2.66 1.75 -3.76
N ILE A 80 -3.92 2.12 -3.98
CA ILE A 80 -5.00 1.18 -4.29
C ILE A 80 -4.68 0.39 -5.57
N LEU A 81 -4.16 1.04 -6.62
CA LEU A 81 -3.77 0.35 -7.86
C LEU A 81 -2.64 -0.66 -7.60
N VAL A 82 -1.67 -0.31 -6.74
CA VAL A 82 -0.59 -1.22 -6.32
C VAL A 82 -1.17 -2.45 -5.60
N LEU A 83 -2.10 -2.25 -4.66
CA LEU A 83 -2.77 -3.35 -3.93
C LEU A 83 -3.58 -4.24 -4.87
N VAL A 84 -4.33 -3.66 -5.80
CA VAL A 84 -5.08 -4.40 -6.82
C VAL A 84 -4.14 -5.21 -7.72
N GLY A 85 -3.02 -4.62 -8.15
CA GLY A 85 -1.98 -5.33 -8.90
C GLY A 85 -1.41 -6.51 -8.10
N GLY A 86 -1.11 -6.30 -6.81
CA GLY A 86 -0.67 -7.35 -5.89
C GLY A 86 -1.69 -8.49 -5.76
N ILE A 87 -2.99 -8.17 -5.65
CA ILE A 87 -4.06 -9.18 -5.67
C ILE A 87 -3.99 -10.00 -6.95
N ILE A 88 -4.06 -9.35 -8.11
CA ILE A 88 -4.13 -10.04 -9.41
C ILE A 88 -2.90 -10.91 -9.65
N MET A 89 -1.71 -10.38 -9.37
CA MET A 89 -0.45 -11.02 -9.74
C MET A 89 0.02 -12.07 -8.72
N VAL A 90 -0.26 -11.86 -7.43
CA VAL A 90 0.35 -12.63 -6.34
C VAL A 90 -0.70 -13.38 -5.53
N HIS A 91 -1.71 -12.68 -4.99
CA HIS A 91 -2.54 -13.22 -3.90
C HIS A 91 -3.79 -13.96 -4.38
N PHE A 92 -4.31 -13.65 -5.57
CA PHE A 92 -5.58 -14.22 -6.04
C PHE A 92 -5.55 -15.75 -6.10
N LYS A 93 -4.43 -16.33 -6.56
CA LYS A 93 -4.23 -17.79 -6.62
C LYS A 93 -4.14 -18.46 -5.24
N GLU A 94 -3.82 -17.71 -4.19
CA GLU A 94 -3.68 -18.21 -2.81
C GLU A 94 -5.02 -18.17 -2.04
N GLY A 95 -6.08 -17.62 -2.64
CA GLY A 95 -7.41 -17.55 -2.04
C GLY A 95 -7.58 -16.40 -1.05
N TRP A 96 -8.44 -16.59 -0.04
CA TRP A 96 -8.85 -15.51 0.87
C TRP A 96 -7.87 -15.26 2.03
N TYR A 97 -7.45 -16.32 2.72
CA TYR A 97 -6.88 -16.23 4.06
C TYR A 97 -5.39 -15.87 4.09
N VAL A 98 -5.00 -14.93 4.96
CA VAL A 98 -3.59 -14.66 5.32
C VAL A 98 -3.13 -15.59 6.45
N VAL A 99 -4.05 -15.98 7.35
CA VAL A 99 -3.80 -16.97 8.41
C VAL A 99 -5.03 -17.86 8.64
N GLY A 100 -4.82 -19.09 9.11
CA GLY A 100 -5.91 -20.04 9.40
C GLY A 100 -6.20 -20.93 8.19
N GLY A 101 -7.33 -20.70 7.51
CA GLY A 101 -7.80 -21.51 6.36
C GLY A 101 -6.92 -21.42 5.09
N GLY A 102 -5.77 -20.77 5.15
CA GLY A 102 -4.84 -20.54 4.06
C GLY A 102 -3.67 -19.65 4.50
N ARG A 103 -2.88 -19.20 3.53
CA ARG A 103 -1.77 -18.24 3.73
C ARG A 103 -1.66 -17.31 2.54
N ASN A 104 -1.14 -16.11 2.76
CA ASN A 104 -0.81 -15.17 1.68
C ASN A 104 -2.01 -14.78 0.76
N GLY A 105 -3.25 -14.93 1.25
CA GLY A 105 -4.46 -14.61 0.51
C GLY A 105 -4.81 -13.12 0.46
N ILE A 106 -6.00 -12.81 -0.06
CA ILE A 106 -6.44 -11.45 -0.38
C ILE A 106 -6.98 -10.61 0.79
N GLU A 107 -7.33 -11.22 1.93
CA GLU A 107 -8.08 -10.54 3.01
C GLU A 107 -7.41 -9.25 3.53
N PHE A 108 -6.08 -9.25 3.64
CA PHE A 108 -5.36 -8.07 4.10
C PHE A 108 -5.33 -6.96 3.04
N ASN A 109 -5.18 -7.32 1.77
CA ASN A 109 -5.27 -6.34 0.67
C ASN A 109 -6.67 -5.72 0.61
N PHE A 110 -7.71 -6.55 0.76
CA PHE A 110 -9.10 -6.09 0.83
C PHE A 110 -9.29 -5.09 1.97
N LEU A 111 -8.84 -5.41 3.18
CA LEU A 111 -8.92 -4.51 4.32
C LEU A 111 -8.21 -3.17 4.04
N LEU A 112 -6.96 -3.22 3.54
CA LEU A 112 -6.19 -2.03 3.24
C LEU A 112 -6.87 -1.14 2.20
N ILE A 113 -7.41 -1.71 1.11
CA ILE A 113 -8.12 -0.94 0.08
C ILE A 113 -9.26 -0.13 0.71
N PHE A 114 -10.10 -0.75 1.55
CA PHE A 114 -11.21 -0.04 2.17
C PHE A 114 -10.76 0.99 3.22
N CYS A 115 -9.68 0.73 3.97
CA CYS A 115 -9.07 1.74 4.83
C CYS A 115 -8.55 2.94 4.03
N LEU A 116 -7.97 2.72 2.86
CA LEU A 116 -7.49 3.80 1.99
C LEU A 116 -8.64 4.61 1.36
N LEU A 117 -9.73 3.94 0.99
CA LEU A 117 -10.95 4.61 0.53
C LEU A 117 -11.54 5.50 1.64
N GLU A 118 -11.59 5.02 2.88
CA GLU A 118 -12.05 5.81 4.03
C GLU A 118 -11.17 7.05 4.24
N VAL A 119 -9.85 6.90 4.22
CA VAL A 119 -8.92 8.04 4.33
C VAL A 119 -9.11 9.03 3.17
N MET A 120 -9.36 8.54 1.95
CA MET A 120 -9.54 9.36 0.75
C MET A 120 -10.86 10.14 0.76
N PHE A 121 -11.98 9.51 1.16
CA PHE A 121 -13.30 10.13 1.18
C PHE A 121 -13.55 10.93 2.46
N GLY A 122 -13.05 10.49 3.61
CA GLY A 122 -13.08 11.25 4.87
C GLY A 122 -12.36 12.60 4.72
N TYR A 123 -11.32 12.68 3.89
CA TYR A 123 -10.68 13.95 3.52
C TYR A 123 -11.60 14.89 2.72
N THR A 124 -12.49 14.35 1.88
CA THR A 124 -13.42 15.15 1.05
C THR A 124 -14.43 15.94 1.88
N HIS A 125 -14.89 15.39 3.00
CA HIS A 125 -15.83 16.07 3.88
C HIS A 125 -15.25 17.33 4.53
N LYS A 126 -13.91 17.44 4.70
CA LYS A 126 -13.28 18.64 5.24
C LYS A 126 -13.22 19.81 4.26
N ILE A 127 -12.95 19.55 2.98
CA ILE A 127 -12.86 20.63 1.99
C ILE A 127 -14.20 21.35 1.84
N LYS A 128 -15.31 20.58 1.82
CA LYS A 128 -16.66 21.15 1.72
C LYS A 128 -17.14 21.89 2.98
N ALA A 129 -16.53 21.67 4.13
CA ALA A 129 -16.93 22.33 5.39
C ALA A 129 -16.24 23.69 5.59
N ILE A 130 -15.33 24.09 4.69
CA ILE A 130 -14.54 25.33 4.77
C ILE A 130 -14.82 26.25 3.56
N SER A 131 -15.62 25.78 2.59
CA SER A 131 -16.13 26.54 1.43
C SER A 131 -17.58 26.95 1.65
#